data_AF-A0A5S6Q508-F1
#
_entry.id   AF-A0A5S6Q508-F1
#
_cell.length_a   1.000
_cell.length_b   1.000
_cell.length_c   1.000
_cell.angle_alpha   90.00
_cell.angle_beta   90.00
_cell.angle_gamma   90.00
#
_symmetry.space_group_name_H-M   'P 1'
#
loop_
_entity.id
_entity.type
_entity.pdbx_description
1 polymer ?
#
loop_
_entity_poly.entity_id
_entity_poly.type
_entity_poly.pdbx_seq_one_letter_code
_entity_poly.pdbx_strand_id
1 'polypeptide(L)'
;MVVLMDFKAQIEKLELPRNWCRWKRQMELLLRHHGVLDVVTGKKVAPKILSVEASVEDVQKHEEEAKCYEKDETFAQLILVRSLNGGLYELVCPLKGSGQ
;
A
#
# COMPACT_ATOMS: atom_id res chain seq x y z
N MET A 1 1.61 -8.88 -27.14
CA MET A 1 0.23 -8.71 -26.63
C MET A 1 0.31 -8.84 -25.12
N VAL A 2 0.48 -7.72 -24.40
CA VAL A 2 0.37 -7.75 -22.94
C VAL A 2 -1.11 -7.86 -22.65
N VAL A 3 -1.54 -9.02 -22.18
CA VAL A 3 -2.92 -9.21 -21.72
C VAL A 3 -3.07 -8.29 -20.52
N LEU A 4 -3.68 -7.11 -20.71
CA LEU A 4 -4.24 -6.35 -19.61
C LEU A 4 -5.35 -7.23 -19.04
N MET A 5 -4.97 -8.12 -18.12
CA MET A 5 -5.93 -8.79 -17.27
C MET A 5 -6.64 -7.68 -16.52
N ASP A 6 -7.93 -7.50 -16.81
CA ASP A 6 -8.84 -6.76 -15.95
C ASP A 6 -8.75 -7.42 -14.56
N PHE A 7 -7.87 -6.90 -13.71
CA PHE A 7 -7.63 -7.32 -12.33
C PHE A 7 -8.82 -6.95 -11.43
N LYS A 8 -10.01 -6.80 -12.02
CA LYS A 8 -11.33 -6.89 -11.39
C LYS A 8 -11.68 -8.34 -11.02
N ALA A 9 -10.69 -9.24 -11.02
CA ALA A 9 -10.80 -10.50 -10.31
C ALA A 9 -11.05 -10.17 -8.83
N GLN A 10 -12.22 -10.56 -8.34
CA GLN A 10 -12.57 -10.44 -6.92
C GLN A 10 -11.48 -11.17 -6.13
N ILE A 11 -10.54 -10.42 -5.53
CA ILE A 11 -9.56 -10.99 -4.60
C ILE A 11 -10.40 -11.71 -3.55
N GLU A 12 -10.17 -13.02 -3.38
CA GLU A 12 -10.83 -13.78 -2.32
C GLU A 12 -10.51 -13.08 -1.01
N LYS A 13 -11.48 -12.82 -0.14
CA LYS A 13 -11.16 -12.23 1.17
C LYS A 13 -10.28 -13.19 1.96
N LEU A 14 -9.33 -12.63 2.71
CA LEU A 14 -8.56 -13.43 3.65
C LEU A 14 -9.48 -13.83 4.81
N GLU A 15 -9.88 -15.10 4.87
CA GLU A 15 -10.79 -15.60 5.91
C GLU A 15 -10.10 -16.57 6.86
N LEU A 16 -9.14 -17.37 6.39
CA LEU A 16 -8.51 -18.45 7.17
C LEU A 16 -7.07 -18.76 6.69
N PRO A 17 -6.26 -19.48 7.49
CA PRO A 17 -4.92 -19.91 7.07
C PRO A 17 -4.89 -20.74 5.77
N ARG A 18 -6.03 -21.39 5.43
CA ARG A 18 -6.14 -22.27 4.26
C ARG A 18 -6.04 -21.54 2.92
N ASN A 19 -6.46 -20.27 2.83
CA ASN A 19 -6.37 -19.50 1.59
C ASN A 19 -5.23 -18.46 1.61
N TRP A 20 -4.41 -18.42 2.67
CA TRP A 20 -3.30 -17.47 2.82
C TRP A 20 -2.34 -17.44 1.64
N CYS A 21 -1.83 -18.59 1.19
CA CYS A 21 -0.86 -18.64 0.09
C CYS A 21 -1.45 -18.12 -1.23
N ARG A 22 -2.72 -18.43 -1.49
CA ARG A 22 -3.44 -17.97 -2.68
C ARG A 22 -3.70 -16.46 -2.61
N TRP A 23 -4.25 -16.00 -1.49
CA TRP A 23 -4.49 -14.59 -1.21
C TRP A 23 -3.21 -13.77 -1.37
N LYS A 24 -2.11 -14.22 -0.73
CA LYS A 24 -0.80 -13.55 -0.81
C LYS A 24 -0.34 -13.41 -2.26
N ARG A 25 -0.45 -14.48 -3.06
CA ARG A 25 -0.05 -14.44 -4.47
C ARG A 25 -0.91 -13.48 -5.30
N GLN A 26 -2.23 -13.47 -5.06
CA GLN A 26 -3.15 -12.55 -5.73
C GLN A 26 -2.85 -11.08 -5.38
N MET A 27 -2.55 -10.82 -4.11
CA MET A 27 -2.18 -9.49 -3.63
C MET A 27 -0.85 -9.02 -4.20
N GLU A 28 0.18 -9.87 -4.22
CA GLU A 28 1.46 -9.54 -4.85
C GLU A 28 1.28 -9.14 -6.33
N LEU A 29 0.44 -9.87 -7.08
CA LEU A 29 0.20 -9.56 -8.49
C LEU A 29 -0.60 -8.26 -8.67
N LEU A 30 -1.64 -8.04 -7.85
CA LEU A 30 -2.44 -6.82 -7.90
C LEU A 30 -1.60 -5.58 -7.54
N LEU A 31 -0.80 -5.65 -6.48
CA LEU A 31 0.10 -4.57 -6.07
C LEU A 31 1.19 -4.31 -7.12
N ARG A 32 1.70 -5.34 -7.80
CA ARG A 32 2.64 -5.18 -8.94
C ARG A 32 1.98 -4.52 -10.14
N HIS A 33 0.77 -4.92 -10.49
CA HIS A 33 0.01 -4.32 -11.59
C HIS A 33 -0.20 -2.82 -11.38
N HIS A 34 -0.44 -2.42 -10.12
CA HIS A 34 -0.60 -1.02 -9.74
C HIS A 34 0.71 -0.29 -9.41
N GLY A 35 1.86 -0.95 -9.48
CA GLY A 35 3.16 -0.33 -9.20
C GLY A 35 3.44 -0.01 -7.73
N VAL A 36 2.62 -0.49 -6.80
CA VAL A 36 2.69 -0.13 -5.37
C VAL A 36 3.24 -1.26 -4.48
N LEU A 37 3.67 -2.39 -5.05
CA LEU A 37 4.26 -3.49 -4.28
C LEU A 37 5.50 -3.06 -3.49
N ASP A 38 6.32 -2.18 -4.07
CA ASP A 38 7.57 -1.76 -3.44
C ASP A 38 7.32 -0.93 -2.17
N VAL A 39 6.18 -0.25 -2.06
CA VAL A 39 5.76 0.40 -0.81
C VAL A 39 5.43 -0.64 0.27
N VAL A 40 4.63 -1.66 -0.08
CA VAL A 40 4.24 -2.71 0.87
C VAL A 40 5.43 -3.56 1.34
N THR A 41 6.40 -3.78 0.45
CA THR A 41 7.61 -4.57 0.77
C THR A 41 8.72 -3.73 1.41
N GLY A 42 8.51 -2.43 1.61
CA GLY A 42 9.48 -1.51 2.21
C GLY A 42 10.69 -1.21 1.31
N LYS A 43 10.63 -1.55 0.02
CA LYS A 43 11.67 -1.19 -0.96
C LYS A 43 11.58 0.27 -1.37
N LYS A 44 10.35 0.79 -1.49
CA LYS A 44 10.06 2.22 -1.59
C LYS A 44 9.72 2.70 -0.18
N VAL A 45 10.47 3.67 0.32
CA VAL A 45 10.31 4.23 1.66
C VAL A 45 9.95 5.71 1.57
N ALA A 46 9.34 6.23 2.64
CA ALA A 46 9.02 7.65 2.74
C ALA A 46 10.27 8.51 2.52
N PRO A 47 10.17 9.62 1.77
CA PRO A 47 11.27 10.56 1.61
C PRO A 47 11.79 11.02 2.98
N LYS A 48 13.11 11.10 3.10
CA LYS A 48 13.75 11.54 4.35
C LYS A 48 13.49 13.02 4.58
N ILE A 49 13.49 13.44 5.84
CA ILE A 49 13.39 14.86 6.20
C ILE A 49 14.57 15.61 5.58
N LEU A 50 14.30 16.75 4.95
CA LEU A 50 15.33 17.61 4.37
C LEU A 50 16.17 18.31 5.45
N SER A 51 17.41 18.65 5.10
CA SER A 51 18.24 19.52 5.96
C SER A 51 17.66 20.94 6.00
N VAL A 52 17.98 21.67 7.06
CA VAL A 52 17.56 23.08 7.23
C VAL A 52 18.14 23.97 6.13
N GLU A 53 19.28 23.61 5.56
CA GLU A 53 19.97 24.35 4.49
C GLU A 53 19.60 23.88 3.08
N ALA A 54 18.52 23.10 2.91
CA ALA A 54 18.08 22.64 1.59
C ALA A 54 17.72 23.82 0.67
N SER A 55 18.07 23.70 -0.62
CA SER A 55 17.70 24.71 -1.61
C SER A 55 16.19 24.72 -1.86
N VAL A 56 15.67 25.81 -2.43
CA VAL A 56 14.26 25.91 -2.83
C VAL A 56 13.88 24.80 -3.83
N GLU A 57 14.82 24.45 -4.72
CA GLU A 57 14.66 23.40 -5.72
C GLU A 57 14.59 22.01 -5.06
N ASP A 58 15.43 21.75 -4.06
CA ASP A 58 15.41 20.50 -3.28
C ASP A 58 14.12 20.36 -2.46
N VAL A 59 13.62 21.45 -1.89
CA VAL A 59 12.35 21.50 -1.16
C VAL A 59 11.18 21.15 -2.08
N GLN A 60 11.12 21.77 -3.26
CA GLN A 60 10.06 21.50 -4.23
C GLN A 60 10.06 20.04 -4.69
N LYS A 61 11.24 19.51 -5.03
CA LYS A 61 11.39 18.11 -5.44
C LYS A 61 11.00 17.14 -4.33
N HIS A 62 11.41 17.41 -3.09
CA HIS A 62 11.05 16.59 -1.94
C HIS A 62 9.55 16.56 -1.69
N GLU A 63 8.87 17.70 -1.82
CA GLU A 63 7.42 17.77 -1.64
C GLU A 63 6.68 16.94 -2.70
N GLU A 64 7.14 16.98 -3.95
CA GLU A 64 6.61 16.16 -5.05
C GLU A 64 6.83 14.66 -4.80
N GLU A 65 8.03 14.27 -4.37
CA GLU A 65 8.36 12.89 -3.99
C GLU A 65 7.51 12.42 -2.81
N ALA A 66 7.29 13.28 -1.80
CA ALA A 66 6.48 12.99 -0.63
C ALA A 66 5.01 12.77 -0.98
N LYS A 67 4.43 13.66 -1.80
CA LYS A 67 3.06 13.53 -2.31
C LYS A 67 2.88 12.26 -3.15
N CYS A 68 3.86 11.93 -3.99
CA CYS A 68 3.84 10.70 -4.77
C CYS A 68 3.90 9.46 -3.88
N TYR A 69 4.76 9.46 -2.86
CA TYR A 69 4.86 8.37 -1.89
C TYR A 69 3.54 8.20 -1.12
N GLU A 70 2.98 9.28 -0.56
CA GLU A 70 1.74 9.25 0.22
C GLU A 70 0.57 8.68 -0.59
N LYS A 71 0.47 9.06 -1.87
CA LYS A 71 -0.55 8.54 -2.79
C LYS A 71 -0.39 7.03 -3.00
N ASP A 72 0.82 6.57 -3.27
CA ASP A 72 1.11 5.15 -3.50
C ASP A 72 0.88 4.32 -2.23
N GLU A 73 1.27 4.85 -1.07
CA GLU A 73 1.04 4.25 0.24
C GLU A 73 -0.45 4.13 0.55
N THR A 74 -1.20 5.22 0.41
CA THR A 74 -2.65 5.24 0.63
C THR A 74 -3.36 4.25 -0.29
N PHE A 75 -2.93 4.16 -1.55
CA PHE A 75 -3.51 3.24 -2.51
C PHE A 75 -3.19 1.78 -2.19
N ALA A 76 -1.94 1.49 -1.79
CA ALA A 76 -1.54 0.17 -1.32
C ALA A 76 -2.34 -0.27 -0.09
N GLN A 77 -2.50 0.62 0.89
CA GLN A 77 -3.30 0.39 2.08
C GLN A 77 -4.76 0.11 1.73
N LEU A 78 -5.37 0.87 0.82
CA LEU A 78 -6.74 0.64 0.37
C LEU A 78 -6.92 -0.74 -0.27
N ILE A 79 -5.97 -1.16 -1.12
CA ILE A 79 -5.96 -2.49 -1.74
C ILE A 79 -5.91 -3.58 -0.67
N LEU A 80 -4.99 -3.45 0.30
CA LEU A 80 -4.84 -4.38 1.42
C LEU A 80 -6.14 -4.46 2.25
N VAL A 81 -6.63 -3.33 2.74
CA VAL A 81 -7.84 -3.23 3.57
C VAL A 81 -9.06 -3.85 2.88
N ARG A 82 -9.26 -3.56 1.59
CA ARG A 82 -10.38 -4.11 0.82
C ARG A 82 -10.33 -5.63 0.68
N SER A 83 -9.13 -6.20 0.70
CA SER A 83 -8.91 -7.65 0.55
C SER A 83 -8.96 -8.42 1.88
N LEU A 84 -8.94 -7.72 3.02
CA LEU A 84 -9.09 -8.33 4.33
C LEU A 84 -10.58 -8.56 4.64
N ASN A 85 -10.85 -9.60 5.43
CA ASN A 85 -12.17 -9.73 6.06
C ASN A 85 -12.31 -8.67 7.19
N GLY A 86 -13.53 -8.22 7.47
CA GLY A 86 -13.80 -7.16 8.45
C GLY A 86 -13.23 -7.45 9.85
N GLY A 87 -13.21 -8.71 10.28
CA GLY A 87 -12.60 -9.10 11.56
C GLY A 87 -11.07 -9.07 11.58
N LEU A 88 -10.40 -9.14 10.43
CA LEU A 88 -8.94 -8.97 10.31
C LEU A 88 -8.54 -7.50 10.22
N TYR A 89 -9.43 -6.65 9.71
CA TYR A 89 -9.22 -5.20 9.65
C TYR A 89 -9.05 -4.60 11.06
N GLU A 90 -9.88 -4.97 12.03
CA GLU A 90 -9.77 -4.49 13.41
C GLU A 90 -8.48 -4.96 14.12
N LEU A 91 -7.92 -6.11 13.69
CA LEU A 91 -6.70 -6.66 14.27
C LEU A 91 -5.43 -6.01 13.70
N VAL A 92 -5.45 -5.61 12.43
CA VAL A 92 -4.29 -5.05 11.69
C VAL A 92 -4.30 -3.52 11.70
N CYS A 93 -5.47 -2.90 11.77
CA CYS A 93 -5.64 -1.46 11.98
C CYS A 93 -6.33 -1.24 13.33
N PRO A 94 -5.59 -1.24 14.46
CA PRO A 94 -6.12 -0.63 15.67
C PRO A 94 -6.31 0.85 15.35
N LEU A 95 -7.55 1.24 15.04
CA LEU A 95 -7.94 2.64 15.05
C LEU A 95 -7.50 3.18 16.40
N LYS A 96 -6.50 4.06 16.40
CA LYS A 96 -6.04 4.77 17.59
C LYS A 96 -7.21 5.65 18.02
N GLY A 97 -8.04 5.10 18.88
CA GLY A 97 -9.36 5.60 19.21
C GLY A 97 -9.90 4.97 20.49
N SER A 98 -9.03 4.84 21.49
CA SER A 98 -9.45 4.62 22.87
C SER A 98 -8.72 5.66 23.74
N GLY A 99 -9.07 6.92 23.51
CA GLY A 99 -9.05 7.93 24.55
C GLY A 99 -10.31 7.73 25.39
N GLN A 100 -10.16 7.01 26.49
CA GLN A 100 -10.98 7.17 27.69
C GLN A 100 -10.04 7.62 28.81
#